data_AF-A0A821WQ50-F1
#
_entry.id   AF-A0A821WQ50-F1
#
_cell.length_a   1.000
_cell.length_b   1.000
_cell.length_c   1.000
_cell.angle_alpha   90.00
_cell.angle_beta   90.00
_cell.angle_gamma   90.00
#
_symmetry.space_group_name_H-M   'P 1'
#
loop_
_entity.id
_entity.type
_entity.pdbx_description
1 polymer ?
#
loop_
_entity_poly.entity_id
_entity_poly.type
_entity_poly.pdbx_seq_one_letter_code
_entity_poly.pdbx_strand_id
1 'polypeptide(L)' 'LLCADYHQKTHMLVAGFSNGHFYLHEMPDFNMIHSLSLGDQQQMITSTLFSPLGDWIALAC' A
#
# COMPACT_ATOMS: atom_id res chain seq x y z
N LEU A 1 -5.20 2.18 -10.12
CA LEU A 1 -3.97 2.36 -9.31
C LEU A 1 -3.68 3.86 -9.27
N LEU A 2 -3.64 4.46 -8.08
CA LEU A 2 -3.36 5.90 -7.93
C LEU A 2 -1.93 6.15 -7.45
N CYS A 3 -1.47 5.35 -6.51
CA CYS A 3 -0.15 5.46 -5.92
C CYS A 3 0.39 4.05 -5.63
N ALA A 4 1.71 3.93 -5.62
CA ALA A 4 2.39 2.73 -5.19
C ALA A 4 3.76 3.12 -4.64
N ASP A 5 4.22 2.38 -3.63
CA ASP A 5 5.57 2.53 -3.10
C ASP A 5 6.19 1.15 -2.88
N TYR A 6 7.50 1.04 -3.08
CA TYR A 6 8.23 -0.22 -2.97
C TYR A 6 9.41 -0.07 -2.03
N HIS A 7 9.37 -0.84 -0.95
CA HIS A 7 10.44 -0.89 0.02
C HIS A 7 11.42 -2.02 -0.31
N GLN A 8 12.58 -1.64 -0.85
CA GLN A 8 13.60 -2.58 -1.33
C GLN A 8 14.18 -3.48 -0.24
N LYS A 9 14.26 -3.01 1.02
CA LYS A 9 14.89 -3.78 2.11
C LYS A 9 14.00 -4.90 2.64
N THR A 10 12.69 -4.67 2.68
CA THR A 10 11.69 -5.66 3.13
C THR A 10 11.05 -6.39 1.96
N HIS A 11 11.40 -6.00 0.73
CA HIS A 11 10.78 -6.48 -0.50
C HIS A 11 9.25 -6.34 -0.51
N MET A 12 8.73 -5.29 0.12
CA MET A 12 7.30 -5.04 0.19
C MET A 12 6.87 -3.96 -0.79
N LEU A 13 5.80 -4.22 -1.52
CA LEU A 13 5.13 -3.29 -2.42
C LEU A 13 3.76 -2.94 -1.86
N VAL A 14 3.48 -1.66 -1.69
CA VAL A 14 2.14 -1.16 -1.39
C VAL A 14 1.55 -0.51 -2.64
N ALA A 15 0.28 -0.75 -2.89
CA ALA A 15 -0.47 -0.17 -4.00
C ALA A 15 -1.79 0.41 -3.49
N GLY A 16 -2.02 1.70 -3.69
CA GLY A 16 -3.24 2.42 -3.32
C GLY A 16 -4.18 2.65 -4.52
N PHE A 17 -5.48 2.54 -4.26
CA PHE A 17 -6.52 2.64 -5.29
C PHE A 17 -7.54 3.75 -4.98
N SER A 18 -8.17 4.26 -6.04
CA SER A 18 -9.18 5.32 -5.98
C SER A 18 -10.49 4.90 -5.30
N ASN A 19 -10.68 3.61 -5.08
CA ASN A 19 -11.83 3.03 -4.40
C ASN A 19 -11.59 2.84 -2.89
N GLY A 20 -10.48 3.36 -2.34
CA GLY A 20 -10.14 3.24 -0.93
C GLY A 20 -9.55 1.88 -0.52
N HIS A 21 -9.25 1.03 -1.50
CA HIS A 21 -8.50 -0.19 -1.24
C HIS A 21 -7.01 0.07 -1.35
N PHE A 22 -6.23 -0.61 -0.51
CA PHE A 22 -4.80 -0.80 -0.74
C PHE A 22 -4.42 -2.26 -0.58
N TYR A 23 -3.38 -2.63 -1.33
CA TYR A 23 -2.83 -3.98 -1.31
C TYR A 23 -1.36 -3.93 -0.95
N LEU A 24 -0.96 -4.89 -0.14
CA LEU A 24 0.42 -5.10 0.27
C LEU A 24 0.88 -6.44 -0.30
N HIS A 25 1.89 -6.37 -1.16
CA HIS A 25 2.49 -7.52 -1.80
C HIS A 25 3.93 -7.70 -1.35
N GLU A 26 4.34 -8.94 -1.18
CA GLU A 26 5.74 -9.32 -1.02
C GLU A 26 6.32 -9.70 -2.39
N MET A 27 7.51 -9.21 -2.66
CA MET A 27 8.28 -9.47 -3.87
C MET A 27 9.49 -10.34 -3.53
N PRO A 28 10.04 -11.09 -4.51
CA PRO A 28 9.72 -11.10 -5.94
C PRO A 28 8.52 -11.97 -6.33
N ASP A 29 7.99 -12.78 -5.42
CA ASP A 29 6.95 -13.77 -5.73
C ASP A 29 5.54 -13.17 -5.93
N PHE A 30 5.41 -11.85 -5.76
CA PHE A 30 4.16 -11.08 -5.85
C PHE A 30 3.03 -11.64 -4.98
N ASN A 31 3.39 -12.06 -3.77
CA ASN A 31 2.46 -12.68 -2.85
C ASN A 31 1.63 -11.61 -2.12
N MET A 32 0.30 -11.72 -2.13
CA MET A 32 -0.55 -10.74 -1.44
C MET A 32 -0.57 -11.04 0.06
N ILE A 33 0.15 -10.22 0.83
CA ILE A 33 0.22 -10.33 2.29
C ILE A 33 -1.07 -9.79 2.91
N HIS A 34 -1.49 -8.59 2.48
CA HIS A 34 -2.66 -7.92 3.02
C HIS A 34 -3.46 -7.19 1.95
N SER A 35 -4.78 -7.26 2.09
CA SER A 35 -5.75 -6.45 1.34
C SER A 35 -6.65 -5.76 2.35
N LEU A 36 -6.54 -4.45 2.44
CA LEU A 36 -7.26 -3.63 3.41
C LEU A 36 -7.99 -2.50 2.68
N SER A 37 -9.16 -2.14 3.19
CA SER A 37 -9.96 -1.02 2.72
C SER A 37 -10.06 0.04 3.80
N LEU A 38 -9.81 1.29 3.44
CA LEU A 38 -9.99 2.45 4.32
C LEU A 38 -11.49 2.78 4.44
N GLY A 39 -12.20 1.97 5.24
CA GLY A 39 -13.57 2.25 5.72
C GLY A 39 -14.70 2.20 4.68
N ASP A 40 -15.92 2.46 5.17
CA ASP A 40 -17.19 2.39 4.41
C ASP A 40 -17.43 3.60 3.48
N GLN A 41 -16.63 4.66 3.62
CA GLN A 41 -16.69 5.83 2.74
C GLN A 41 -15.63 5.70 1.66
N GLN A 42 -16.00 5.96 0.41
CA GLN A 42 -15.15 5.88 -0.79
C GLN A 42 -14.00 6.90 -0.76
N GLN A 43 -13.07 6.71 0.16
CA GLN A 43 -11.93 7.57 0.43
C GLN A 43 -10.78 7.15 -0.50
N MET A 44 -10.53 7.94 -1.53
CA MET A 44 -9.51 7.64 -2.53
C MET A 44 -8.11 7.77 -1.94
N ILE A 45 -7.25 6.77 -2.14
CA ILE A 45 -5.86 6.85 -1.66
C ILE A 45 -5.05 7.68 -2.65
N THR A 46 -4.70 8.91 -2.26
CA THR A 46 -3.94 9.85 -3.08
C THR A 46 -2.44 9.59 -3.04
N SER A 47 -1.91 9.09 -1.93
CA SER A 47 -0.49 8.78 -1.78
C SER A 47 -0.23 7.64 -0.80
N THR A 48 0.85 6.88 -1.03
CA THR A 48 1.32 5.82 -0.14
C THR A 48 2.82 5.95 0.03
N LEU A 49 3.34 5.84 1.25
CA LEU A 49 4.77 5.88 1.54
C LEU A 49 5.14 4.88 2.63
N PHE A 50 6.22 4.13 2.43
CA PHE A 50 6.83 3.31 3.46
C PHE A 50 7.73 4.16 4.37
N SER A 51 7.79 3.78 5.64
CA SER A 51 8.82 4.28 6.54
C SER A 51 10.21 3.83 6.06
N PRO A 52 11.28 4.60 6.34
CA PRO A 52 12.63 4.21 5.94
C PRO A 52 13.13 2.87 6.52
N LEU A 53 12.50 2.40 7.60
CA LEU A 53 12.76 1.10 8.24
C LEU A 53 11.86 -0.02 7.69
N GLY A 54 10.74 0.33 7.05
CA GLY A 54 9.75 -0.64 6.52
C GLY A 54 8.68 -1.08 7.53
N ASP A 55 8.70 -0.56 8.77
CA ASP A 55 7.79 -0.99 9.84
C ASP A 55 6.36 -0.44 9.71
N TRP A 56 6.19 0.70 9.02
CA TRP A 56 4.91 1.39 8.93
C TRP A 56 4.69 1.92 7.51
N ILE A 57 3.42 2.04 7.12
CA ILE A 57 2.99 2.60 5.85
C ILE A 57 2.11 3.80 6.14
N ALA A 58 2.44 4.95 5.56
CA ALA A 58 1.60 6.12 5.54
C ALA A 58 0.69 6.08 4.31
N LEU A 59 -0.60 6.27 4.52
CA LEU A 59 -1.61 6.38 3.47
C LEU A 59 -2.22 7.78 3.56
N ALA A 60 -2.25 8.50 2.45
CA ALA A 60 -2.98 9.76 2.32
C ALA A 60 -4.29 9.49 1.57
N CYS A 61 -5.40 9.98 2.10
CA CYS A 61 -6.68 10.05 1.42
C CYS A 61 -6.93 11.47 0.93
#